data_AF-A0A243WI68-F1
#
_entry.id   AF-A0A243WI68-F1
#
_cell.length_a   1.000
_cell.length_b   1.000
_cell.length_c   1.000
_cell.angle_alpha   90.00
_cell.angle_beta   90.00
_cell.angle_gamma   90.00
#
_symmetry.space_group_name_H-M   'P 1'
#
loop_
_entity.id
_entity.type
_entity.pdbx_description
1 polymer ?
#
loop_
_entity_poly.entity_id
_entity_poly.type
_entity_poly.pdbx_seq_one_letter_code
_entity_poly.pdbx_strand_id
1 'polypeptide(L)'
;MLPDTFSTGPAGVYAQIEQDGQTVTVVKLQDGLNASPTDVRQHLASQLGLGPEALLLVLHSDGGEPEQGPAQELYNKYLSTNTAAVADVTWKPLSL
;
A
#
# COMPACT_ATOMS: atom_id res chain seq x y z
N MET A 1 -32.46 -14.92 -9.19
CA MET A 1 -31.09 -14.41 -9.38
C MET A 1 -30.68 -13.84 -8.03
N LEU A 2 -29.83 -14.56 -7.30
CA LEU A 2 -29.25 -14.05 -6.06
C LEU A 2 -28.33 -12.89 -6.45
N PRO A 3 -28.29 -11.76 -5.72
CA PRO A 3 -27.22 -10.81 -5.90
C PRO A 3 -25.93 -11.53 -5.52
N ASP A 4 -25.10 -11.85 -6.52
CA ASP A 4 -23.70 -12.22 -6.30
C ASP A 4 -23.11 -11.14 -5.41
N THR A 5 -22.91 -11.53 -4.16
CA THR A 5 -22.33 -10.72 -3.12
C THR A 5 -20.95 -10.37 -3.63
N PHE A 6 -20.74 -9.14 -4.11
CA PHE A 6 -19.41 -8.60 -4.31
C PHE A 6 -18.70 -8.82 -2.98
N SER A 7 -17.79 -9.79 -3.01
CA SER A 7 -17.07 -10.30 -1.86
C SER A 7 -16.44 -9.09 -1.18
N THR A 8 -16.95 -8.71 0.00
CA THR A 8 -16.37 -7.71 0.90
C THR A 8 -15.08 -8.26 1.50
N GLY A 9 -14.17 -8.73 0.65
CA GLY A 9 -12.78 -8.98 1.00
C GLY A 9 -12.05 -7.64 1.10
N PRO A 10 -10.95 -7.56 1.86
CA PRO A 10 -10.20 -6.33 1.97
C PRO A 10 -9.66 -5.95 0.58
N ALA A 11 -10.10 -4.82 0.04
CA ALA A 11 -9.72 -4.30 -1.28
C ALA A 11 -8.20 -4.10 -1.43
N GLY A 12 -7.46 -4.12 -0.33
CA GLY A 12 -6.02 -4.28 -0.29
C GLY A 12 -5.53 -4.67 1.10
N VAL A 13 -4.22 -4.65 1.29
CA VAL A 13 -3.60 -4.67 2.62
C VAL A 13 -2.63 -3.51 2.72
N TYR A 14 -2.40 -3.01 3.93
CA TYR A 14 -1.39 -2.00 4.16
C TYR A 14 -0.47 -2.39 5.30
N ALA A 15 0.74 -1.87 5.28
CA ALA A 15 1.70 -1.99 6.35
C ALA A 15 2.44 -0.67 6.54
N GLN A 16 2.89 -0.42 7.75
CA GLN A 16 3.79 0.68 8.05
C GLN A 16 5.14 0.09 8.38
N ILE A 17 6.16 0.56 7.68
CA ILE A 17 7.55 0.20 7.92
C ILE A 17 8.32 1.44 8.31
N GLU A 18 9.37 1.27 9.10
CA GLU A 18 10.29 2.35 9.43
C GLU A 18 11.61 2.11 8.71
N GLN A 19 12.12 3.10 7.98
CA GLN A 19 13.45 3.13 7.40
C GLN A 19 14.08 4.50 7.52
N ASP A 20 15.36 4.53 7.92
CA ASP A 20 16.12 5.77 8.08
C ASP A 20 15.42 6.82 8.98
N GLY A 21 14.64 6.35 9.97
CA GLY A 21 13.87 7.22 10.87
C GLY A 21 12.61 7.82 10.25
N GLN A 22 12.21 7.36 9.06
CA GLN A 22 10.98 7.75 8.38
C GLN A 22 10.00 6.57 8.32
N THR A 23 8.73 6.84 8.59
CA THR A 23 7.66 5.85 8.44
C THR A 23 7.16 5.87 7.00
N VAL A 24 7.27 4.73 6.31
CA VAL A 24 6.68 4.51 4.99
C VAL A 24 5.45 3.64 5.14
N THR A 25 4.32 4.13 4.63
CA THR A 25 3.09 3.35 4.54
C THR A 25 3.04 2.69 3.18
N VAL A 26 3.06 1.35 3.15
CA VAL A 26 3.02 0.55 1.94
C VAL A 26 1.64 -0.06 1.83
N VAL A 27 0.95 0.20 0.72
CA VAL A 27 -0.37 -0.35 0.43
C VAL A 27 -0.23 -1.29 -0.75
N LYS A 28 -0.72 -2.53 -0.60
CA LYS A 28 -0.84 -3.50 -1.68
C LYS A 28 -2.32 -3.61 -2.04
N LEU A 29 -2.66 -3.21 -3.25
CA LEU A 29 -4.03 -3.28 -3.76
C LEU A 29 -4.26 -4.62 -4.46
N GLN A 30 -5.44 -5.20 -4.25
CA GLN A 30 -5.83 -6.40 -5.00
C GLN A 30 -6.15 -6.07 -6.46
N ASP A 31 -5.98 -7.07 -7.31
CA ASP A 31 -6.21 -6.95 -8.75
C ASP A 31 -7.66 -6.59 -9.07
N GLY A 32 -7.87 -5.77 -10.11
CA GLY A 32 -9.20 -5.31 -10.54
C GLY A 32 -9.68 -3.96 -9.99
N LEU A 33 -8.89 -3.30 -9.13
CA LEU A 33 -9.18 -1.92 -8.72
C LEU A 33 -8.84 -0.95 -9.88
N ASN A 34 -9.79 -0.77 -10.81
CA ASN A 34 -9.71 0.15 -11.96
C ASN A 34 -9.86 1.62 -11.55
N ALA A 35 -9.12 2.06 -10.54
CA ALA A 35 -9.11 3.45 -10.10
C ALA A 35 -7.76 4.09 -10.45
N SER A 36 -7.79 5.33 -10.91
CA SER A 36 -6.60 6.11 -11.23
C SER A 36 -5.66 6.16 -10.02
N PRO A 37 -4.34 6.00 -10.19
CA PRO A 37 -3.37 5.94 -9.08
C PRO A 37 -3.47 7.14 -8.12
N THR A 38 -3.74 8.32 -8.67
CA THR A 38 -3.88 9.57 -7.92
C THR A 38 -5.11 9.59 -7.01
N ASP A 39 -6.27 9.16 -7.51
CA ASP A 39 -7.52 9.09 -6.73
C ASP A 39 -7.40 8.07 -5.61
N VAL A 40 -6.80 6.91 -5.92
CA VAL A 40 -6.54 5.87 -4.91
C VAL A 40 -5.62 6.38 -3.82
N ARG A 41 -4.53 7.06 -4.20
CA ARG A 41 -3.58 7.62 -3.23
C ARG A 41 -4.23 8.65 -2.29
N GLN A 42 -5.05 9.57 -2.80
CA GLN A 42 -5.73 10.55 -1.94
C GLN A 42 -6.77 9.90 -1.03
N HIS A 43 -7.49 8.90 -1.55
CA HIS A 43 -8.44 8.13 -0.76
C HIS A 43 -7.74 7.35 0.35
N LEU A 44 -6.64 6.67 0.04
CA LEU A 44 -5.81 5.94 1.00
C LEU A 44 -5.21 6.86 2.06
N ALA A 45 -4.66 8.00 1.65
CA ALA A 45 -4.10 8.97 2.58
C ALA A 45 -5.18 9.47 3.56
N SER A 46 -6.39 9.75 3.06
CA SER A 46 -7.50 10.19 3.90
C SER A 46 -7.99 9.08 4.85
N GLN A 47 -8.16 7.86 4.35
CA GLN A 47 -8.57 6.69 5.14
C GLN A 47 -7.57 6.35 6.26
N LEU A 48 -6.28 6.44 5.95
CA LEU A 48 -5.20 6.14 6.87
C LEU A 48 -4.81 7.33 7.76
N GLY A 49 -5.48 8.48 7.60
CA GLY A 49 -5.18 9.70 8.35
C GLY A 49 -3.76 10.24 8.09
N LEU A 50 -3.21 9.95 6.91
CA LEU A 50 -1.88 10.36 6.51
C LEU A 50 -1.88 11.82 6.05
N GLY A 51 -0.90 12.59 6.51
CA GLY A 51 -0.68 13.96 6.03
C GLY A 51 -0.23 14.01 4.57
N PRO A 52 -0.28 15.20 3.93
CA PRO A 52 0.14 15.37 2.53
C PRO A 52 1.63 15.08 2.29
N GLU A 53 2.46 15.17 3.33
CA GLU A 53 3.89 14.88 3.31
C GLU A 53 4.23 13.44 3.73
N ALA A 54 3.21 12.62 4.02
CA ALA A 54 3.43 11.23 4.40
C ALA A 54 3.95 10.40 3.22
N LEU A 55 4.91 9.52 3.52
CA LEU A 55 5.48 8.61 2.55
C LEU A 55 4.52 7.44 2.36
N LEU A 56 3.72 7.52 1.29
CA LEU A 56 2.76 6.50 0.90
C LEU A 56 3.24 5.84 -0.40
N LEU A 57 3.45 4.54 -0.36
CA LEU A 57 3.79 3.72 -1.52
C LEU A 57 2.61 2.81 -1.84
N VAL A 58 2.11 2.87 -3.07
CA VAL A 58 1.05 1.99 -3.57
C VAL A 58 1.67 0.95 -4.51
N LEU A 59 1.48 -0.32 -4.18
CA LEU A 59 1.92 -1.48 -4.94
C LEU A 59 0.70 -2.13 -5.58
N HIS A 60 0.72 -2.23 -6.91
CA HIS A 60 -0.30 -2.90 -7.68
C HIS A 60 0.09 -4.37 -7.85
N SER A 61 -0.86 -5.29 -7.63
CA SER A 61 -0.61 -6.73 -7.73
C SER A 61 -0.30 -7.19 -9.16
N ASP A 62 -0.77 -6.46 -10.18
CA ASP A 62 -0.56 -6.75 -11.61
C ASP A 62 0.89 -6.49 -12.09
N GLY A 63 1.80 -6.08 -11.20
CA GLY A 63 3.16 -5.71 -11.58
C GLY A 63 3.24 -4.35 -12.27
N GLY A 64 2.19 -3.53 -12.15
CA GLY A 64 2.21 -2.12 -12.52
C GLY A 64 3.40 -1.42 -11.88
N GLU A 65 4.04 -0.53 -12.63
CA GLU A 65 5.26 0.13 -12.18
C GLU A 65 5.01 0.78 -10.81
N PRO A 66 5.79 0.40 -9.78
CA PRO A 66 5.66 1.02 -8.47
C PRO A 66 5.84 2.53 -8.62
N GLU A 67 5.01 3.29 -7.88
CA GLU A 67 5.04 4.74 -7.92
C GLU A 67 6.46 5.24 -7.63
N GLN A 68 7.00 6.06 -8.54
CA GLN A 68 8.37 6.55 -8.44
C GLN A 68 8.45 7.67 -7.41
N GLY A 69 9.32 7.53 -6.41
CA GLY A 69 9.53 8.57 -5.40
C GLY A 69 10.21 8.10 -4.11
N PRO A 70 10.35 8.99 -3.12
CA PRO A 70 11.11 8.73 -1.89
C PRO A 70 10.53 7.55 -1.08
N ALA A 71 9.22 7.32 -1.13
CA ALA A 71 8.58 6.18 -0.48
C ALA A 71 9.01 4.84 -1.09
N GLN A 72 9.18 4.79 -2.42
CA GLN A 72 9.66 3.60 -3.12
C GLN A 72 11.14 3.36 -2.84
N GLU A 73 11.97 4.39 -2.86
CA GLU A 73 13.41 4.27 -2.56
C GLU A 73 13.63 3.72 -1.16
N LEU A 74 12.90 4.25 -0.16
CA LEU A 74 12.95 3.77 1.21
C LEU A 74 12.41 2.34 1.34
N TYR A 75 11.34 1.99 0.63
CA TYR A 75 10.84 0.61 0.61
C TYR A 75 11.84 -0.36 -0.03
N ASN A 76 12.47 -0.02 -1.14
CA ASN A 76 13.49 -0.84 -1.77
C ASN A 76 14.72 -1.01 -0.84
N LYS A 77 15.08 0.06 -0.12
CA LYS A 77 16.14 0.01 0.90
C LYS A 77 15.73 -0.88 2.08
N TYR A 78 14.47 -0.81 2.52
CA TYR A 78 13.91 -1.74 3.51
C TYR A 78 14.06 -3.18 3.05
N LEU A 79 13.61 -3.50 1.83
CA LEU A 79 13.69 -4.86 1.28
C LEU A 79 15.13 -5.38 1.21
N SER A 80 16.06 -4.51 0.83
CA SER A 80 17.49 -4.84 0.67
C SER A 80 18.22 -4.99 2.00
N THR A 81 17.84 -4.20 3.01
CA THR A 81 18.53 -4.16 4.32
C THR A 81 17.90 -5.13 5.32
N ASN A 82 16.58 -5.33 5.22
CA ASN A 82 15.78 -6.04 6.21
C ASN A 82 15.06 -7.25 5.60
N THR A 83 15.72 -8.01 4.73
CA THR A 83 15.14 -9.17 4.02
C THR A 83 14.48 -10.18 4.96
N ALA A 84 14.98 -10.33 6.20
CA ALA A 84 14.34 -11.14 7.23
C ALA A 84 13.12 -10.47 7.88
N ALA A 85 13.14 -9.15 8.09
CA ALA A 85 12.03 -8.41 8.70
C ALA A 85 10.88 -8.16 7.72
N VAL A 86 11.12 -8.21 6.40
CA VAL A 86 10.07 -8.15 5.37
C VAL A 86 9.02 -9.23 5.57
N ALA A 87 9.45 -10.43 6.00
CA ALA A 87 8.54 -11.52 6.32
C ALA A 87 7.74 -11.28 7.61
N ASP A 88 8.23 -10.43 8.50
CA ASP A 88 7.62 -10.07 9.79
C ASP A 88 6.70 -8.83 9.69
N VAL A 89 6.67 -8.17 8.53
CA VAL A 89 5.79 -7.02 8.30
C VAL A 89 4.35 -7.43 8.54
N THR A 90 3.73 -6.83 9.55
CA THR A 90 2.33 -7.07 9.88
C THR A 90 1.44 -6.31 8.90
N TRP A 91 0.91 -7.03 7.92
CA TRP A 91 -0.05 -6.51 6.97
C TRP A 91 -1.44 -6.43 7.60
N LYS A 92 -2.04 -5.24 7.57
CA LYS A 92 -3.40 -4.98 8.03
C LYS A 92 -4.36 -4.96 6.84
N PRO A 93 -5.57 -5.51 6.99
CA PRO A 93 -6.58 -5.44 5.95
C PRO A 93 -6.98 -3.99 5.69
N LEU A 94 -7.11 -3.63 4.42
CA LEU A 94 -7.62 -2.35 3.98
C LEU A 94 -8.98 -2.56 3.34
N SER A 95 -9.99 -1.84 3.82
CA SER A 95 -11.31 -1.81 3.19
C SER A 95 -11.42 -0.49 2.43
N LEU A 96 -11.43 -0.56 1.10
CA LEU A 96 -11.68 0.60 0.21
C LEU A 96 -13.18 0.75 -0.02
#